data_AF-A0A060C2G4-F1
#
_entry.id   AF-A0A060C2G4-F1
#
_cell.length_a   1.000
_cell.length_b   1.000
_cell.length_c   1.000
_cell.angle_alpha   90.00
_cell.angle_beta   90.00
_cell.angle_gamma   90.00
#
_symmetry.space_group_name_H-M   'P 1'
#
loop_
_entity.id
_entity.type
_entity.pdbx_description
1 polymer ?
#
loop_
_entity_poly.entity_id
_entity_poly.type
_entity_poly.pdbx_seq_one_letter_code
_entity_poly.pdbx_strand_id
1 'polypeptide(L)'
;MKFTDGYWLVKPGMTVLRPLDVDDVEVEGRTMTVYAPTKRILERGDTLNRPVITVSFSSPLEGVVGVTVEHHAGGVPPRPVFELADDSPEVTTQVGPQEATFTSGALTARVSLTD
;
A
#
# COMPACT_ATOMS: atom_id res chain seq x y z
N MET A 1 3.77 19.12 8.75
CA MET A 1 5.16 19.09 8.23
C MET A 1 5.15 19.52 6.76
N LYS A 2 6.23 20.11 6.22
CA LYS A 2 6.34 20.47 4.78
C LYS A 2 7.43 19.62 4.11
N PHE A 3 7.07 18.91 3.03
CA PHE A 3 7.98 18.05 2.24
C PHE A 3 8.27 18.62 0.84
N THR A 4 7.44 19.54 0.36
CA THR A 4 7.58 20.23 -0.92
C THR A 4 8.06 21.67 -0.72
N ASP A 5 8.64 22.24 -1.77
CA ASP A 5 8.96 23.66 -1.91
C ASP A 5 8.25 24.22 -3.15
N GLY A 6 7.01 24.66 -2.93
CA GLY A 6 6.07 24.96 -4.00
C GLY A 6 5.60 23.70 -4.74
N TYR A 7 5.19 23.87 -6.00
CA TYR A 7 4.67 22.79 -6.84
C TYR A 7 5.78 21.94 -7.48
N TRP A 8 6.93 22.57 -7.76
CA TRP A 8 7.96 21.99 -8.63
C TRP A 8 9.12 21.34 -7.87
N LEU A 9 9.41 21.80 -6.66
CA LEU A 9 10.61 21.39 -5.95
C LEU A 9 10.27 20.55 -4.72
N VAL A 10 11.19 19.63 -4.42
CA VAL A 10 11.23 18.95 -3.12
C VAL A 10 12.01 19.84 -2.16
N LYS A 11 11.56 19.89 -0.89
CA LYS A 11 12.24 20.68 0.13
C LYS A 11 13.72 20.23 0.26
N PRO A 12 14.70 21.16 0.32
CA PRO A 12 16.11 20.81 0.46
C PRO A 12 16.37 19.86 1.65
N GLY A 13 17.20 18.84 1.41
CA GLY A 13 17.52 17.79 2.39
C GLY A 13 16.50 16.64 2.46
N MET A 14 15.45 16.64 1.64
CA MET A 14 14.49 15.54 1.55
C MET A 14 14.67 14.74 0.26
N THR A 15 14.57 13.42 0.38
CA THR A 15 14.46 12.49 -0.76
C THR A 15 13.08 11.85 -0.71
N VAL A 16 12.33 11.90 -1.81
CA VAL A 16 11.00 11.31 -1.87
C VAL A 16 11.02 10.08 -2.75
N LEU A 17 10.73 8.93 -2.15
CA LEU A 17 10.51 7.67 -2.84
C LEU A 17 9.01 7.38 -2.80
N ARG A 18 8.42 7.12 -3.97
CA ARG A 18 6.97 6.88 -4.13
C ARG A 18 6.77 5.51 -4.75
N PRO A 19 5.73 4.75 -4.37
CA PRO A 19 5.26 3.63 -5.17
C PRO A 19 5.01 4.10 -6.61
N LEU A 20 5.66 3.47 -7.58
CA LEU A 20 5.55 3.83 -9.00
C LEU A 20 5.09 2.67 -9.88
N ASP A 21 5.07 1.47 -9.32
CA ASP A 21 4.70 0.22 -10.00
C ASP A 21 4.13 -0.78 -8.99
N VAL A 22 3.52 -1.87 -9.48
CA VAL A 22 3.11 -3.02 -8.67
C VAL A 22 3.87 -4.24 -9.16
N ASP A 23 4.72 -4.80 -8.29
CA ASP A 23 5.47 -6.02 -8.58
C ASP A 23 4.61 -7.27 -8.34
N ASP A 24 3.87 -7.27 -7.23
CA ASP A 24 3.00 -8.40 -6.86
C ASP A 24 1.83 -7.98 -5.97
N VAL A 25 0.79 -8.81 -5.97
CA VAL A 25 -0.39 -8.70 -5.11
C VAL A 25 -0.69 -10.04 -4.46
N GLU A 26 -0.61 -10.09 -3.14
CA GLU A 26 -0.94 -11.27 -2.33
C GLU A 26 -2.28 -11.09 -1.64
N VAL A 27 -3.06 -12.17 -1.58
CA VAL A 27 -4.35 -12.20 -0.86
C VAL A 27 -4.33 -13.32 0.15
N GLU A 28 -4.42 -12.96 1.43
CA GLU A 28 -4.44 -13.90 2.54
C GLU A 28 -5.64 -13.63 3.44
N GLY A 29 -6.61 -14.54 3.40
CA GLY A 29 -7.84 -14.41 4.18
C GLY A 29 -8.59 -13.11 3.86
N ARG A 30 -8.59 -12.18 4.83
CA ARG A 30 -9.28 -10.88 4.76
C ARG A 30 -8.33 -9.70 4.52
N THR A 31 -7.12 -10.00 4.05
CA THR A 31 -6.08 -9.02 3.77
C THR A 31 -5.63 -9.10 2.31
N MET A 32 -5.50 -7.95 1.67
CA MET A 32 -4.83 -7.81 0.37
C MET A 32 -3.54 -7.02 0.58
N THR A 33 -2.41 -7.55 0.14
CA THR A 33 -1.09 -6.91 0.25
C THR A 33 -0.56 -6.61 -1.15
N VAL A 34 -0.09 -5.39 -1.36
CA VAL A 34 0.51 -4.92 -2.61
C VAL A 34 1.96 -4.57 -2.37
N TYR A 35 2.85 -5.17 -3.16
CA TYR A 35 4.28 -4.86 -3.15
C TYR A 35 4.58 -3.88 -4.27
N ALA A 36 4.91 -2.65 -3.89
CA ALA A 36 4.97 -1.52 -4.81
C ALA A 36 6.38 -0.87 -4.81
N PRO A 37 7.25 -1.24 -5.77
CA PRO A 37 8.58 -0.68 -5.92
C PRO A 37 8.56 0.84 -6.14
N THR A 38 9.63 1.51 -5.72
CA THR A 38 9.77 2.96 -5.89
C THR A 38 10.35 3.39 -7.24
N LYS A 39 10.24 2.51 -8.25
CA LYS A 39 10.65 2.69 -9.64
C LYS A 39 9.74 1.82 -10.51
N ARG A 40 9.47 2.25 -11.76
CA ARG A 40 8.87 1.38 -12.78
C ARG A 40 9.79 0.21 -13.12
N ILE A 41 9.21 -0.97 -13.31
CA ILE A 41 9.88 -2.20 -13.75
C ILE A 41 9.69 -2.32 -15.26
N LEU A 42 10.75 -2.05 -16.03
CA LEU A 42 10.75 -2.20 -17.50
C LEU A 42 11.59 -3.40 -17.94
N GLU A 43 12.60 -3.75 -17.15
CA GLU A 43 13.46 -4.90 -17.37
C GLU A 43 13.78 -5.62 -16.06
N ARG A 44 14.26 -6.86 -16.15
CA ARG A 44 14.61 -7.67 -14.96
C ARG A 44 15.64 -7.00 -14.04
N GLY A 45 16.48 -6.11 -14.56
CA GLY A 45 17.43 -5.36 -13.75
C GLY A 45 16.78 -4.35 -12.80
N ASP A 46 15.54 -3.93 -13.09
CA ASP A 46 14.81 -2.93 -12.29
C ASP A 46 14.28 -3.47 -10.97
N THR A 47 14.17 -4.79 -10.83
CA THR A 47 13.73 -5.46 -9.60
C THR A 47 14.81 -5.50 -8.53
N LEU A 48 16.01 -4.99 -8.82
CA LEU A 48 17.16 -4.97 -7.91
C LEU A 48 17.47 -3.54 -7.43
N ASN A 49 18.08 -3.42 -6.24
CA ASN A 49 18.62 -2.17 -5.69
C ASN A 49 17.58 -1.03 -5.57
N ARG A 50 16.31 -1.36 -5.33
CA ARG A 50 15.23 -0.39 -5.12
C ARG A 50 14.42 -0.72 -3.87
N PRO A 51 14.01 0.28 -3.09
CA PRO A 51 13.02 0.09 -2.04
C PRO A 51 11.68 -0.37 -2.60
N VAL A 52 11.01 -1.21 -1.84
CA VAL A 52 9.63 -1.65 -2.07
C VAL A 52 8.79 -1.12 -0.92
N ILE A 53 7.67 -0.50 -1.23
CA ILE A 53 6.67 -0.09 -0.26
C ILE A 53 5.63 -1.20 -0.18
N THR A 54 5.37 -1.69 1.01
CA THR A 54 4.31 -2.69 1.26
C THR A 54 3.05 -1.93 1.63
N VAL A 55 1.97 -2.15 0.88
CA VAL A 55 0.65 -1.57 1.17
C VAL A 55 -0.32 -2.69 1.48
N SER A 56 -0.80 -2.78 2.71
CA SER A 56 -1.80 -3.77 3.11
C SER A 56 -3.17 -3.15 3.33
N PHE A 57 -4.19 -3.85 2.87
CA PHE A 57 -5.60 -3.49 2.96
C PHE A 57 -6.32 -4.51 3.84
N SER A 58 -7.09 -4.01 4.81
CA SER A 58 -7.92 -4.82 5.71
C SER A 58 -9.22 -4.09 6.00
N SER A 59 -10.12 -4.71 6.77
CA SER A 59 -11.38 -4.07 7.18
C SER A 59 -11.74 -4.42 8.63
N PRO A 60 -11.70 -3.45 9.56
CA PRO A 60 -12.13 -3.68 10.94
C PRO A 60 -13.66 -3.66 11.09
N LEU A 61 -14.37 -2.92 10.22
CA LEU A 61 -15.82 -2.72 10.25
C LEU A 61 -16.36 -2.64 8.82
N GLU A 62 -17.62 -3.05 8.61
CA GLU A 62 -18.25 -2.96 7.28
C GLU A 62 -18.22 -1.51 6.76
N GLY A 63 -17.82 -1.33 5.50
CA GLY A 63 -17.70 0.00 4.89
C GLY A 63 -16.44 0.77 5.30
N VAL A 64 -15.50 0.15 6.03
CA VAL A 64 -14.22 0.73 6.41
C VAL A 64 -13.07 -0.06 5.79
N VAL A 65 -12.19 0.61 5.05
CA VAL A 65 -10.94 0.01 4.55
C VAL A 65 -9.76 0.59 5.33
N GLY A 66 -9.09 -0.27 6.11
CA GLY A 66 -7.81 0.04 6.73
C GLY A 66 -6.71 -0.08 5.67
N VAL A 67 -5.86 0.94 5.57
CA VAL A 67 -4.72 0.97 4.66
C VAL A 67 -3.45 1.22 5.47
N THR A 68 -2.54 0.27 5.46
CA THR A 68 -1.24 0.37 6.12
C THR A 68 -0.16 0.48 5.04
N VAL A 69 0.69 1.52 5.14
CA VAL A 69 1.76 1.80 4.18
C VAL A 69 3.10 1.72 4.91
N GLU A 70 3.92 0.74 4.54
CA GLU A 70 5.14 0.39 5.27
C GLU A 70 6.37 0.38 4.36
N HIS A 71 7.51 0.79 4.92
CA HIS A 71 8.82 0.72 4.25
C HIS A 71 9.73 -0.28 4.97
N HIS A 72 10.06 -0.03 6.24
CA HIS A 72 10.85 -0.95 7.06
C HIS A 72 10.00 -1.51 8.20
N ALA A 73 9.72 -2.81 8.17
CA ALA A 73 8.96 -3.51 9.21
C ALA A 73 9.84 -4.04 10.37
N GLY A 74 11.16 -3.91 10.28
CA GLY A 74 12.10 -4.41 11.30
C GLY A 74 12.24 -3.53 12.56
N GLY A 75 11.50 -2.41 12.62
CA GLY A 75 11.51 -1.52 13.78
C GLY A 75 10.71 -2.06 14.96
N VAL A 76 10.94 -1.51 16.15
CA VAL A 76 10.08 -1.77 17.31
C VAL A 76 8.74 -1.07 17.08
N PRO A 77 7.58 -1.76 17.18
CA PRO A 77 6.28 -1.14 16.98
C PRO A 77 6.04 -0.01 17.98
N PRO A 78 5.56 1.18 17.54
CA PRO A 78 5.27 2.29 18.44
C PRO A 78 4.12 1.93 19.39
N ARG A 79 4.22 2.38 20.64
CA ARG A 79 3.22 2.19 21.69
C ARG A 79 3.04 3.50 22.49
N PRO A 80 1.86 3.77 23.07
CA PRO A 80 0.63 2.96 23.00
C PRO A 80 -0.01 3.01 21.61
N VAL A 81 -0.88 2.03 21.33
CA VAL A 81 -1.76 2.01 20.15
C VAL A 81 -3.20 2.18 20.61
N PHE A 82 -4.05 2.71 19.73
CA PHE A 82 -5.49 2.72 19.99
C PHE A 82 -6.03 1.29 20.06
N GLU A 83 -6.92 1.04 21.01
CA GLU A 83 -7.78 -0.14 20.97
C GLU A 83 -8.82 0.10 19.88
N LEU A 84 -8.84 -0.77 18.88
CA LEU A 84 -9.77 -0.68 17.75
C LEU A 84 -10.82 -1.78 17.89
N ALA A 85 -12.07 -1.44 17.59
CA ALA A 85 -13.10 -2.45 17.36
C ALA A 85 -12.79 -3.22 16.08
N ASP A 86 -13.02 -4.53 16.09
CA ASP A 86 -12.88 -5.40 14.93
C ASP A 86 -14.06 -6.38 14.93
N ASP A 87 -15.07 -6.05 14.14
CA ASP A 87 -16.25 -6.91 13.94
C ASP A 87 -16.01 -7.96 12.85
N SER A 88 -14.81 -7.94 12.26
CA SER A 88 -14.39 -8.87 11.24
C SER A 88 -15.39 -9.03 10.08
N PRO A 89 -15.81 -7.93 9.43
CA PRO A 89 -16.77 -7.97 8.32
C PRO A 89 -16.30 -8.84 7.15
N GLU A 90 -17.24 -9.39 6.39
CA GLU A 90 -16.90 -10.00 5.11
C GLU A 90 -16.24 -8.97 4.17
N VAL A 91 -15.20 -9.41 3.47
CA VAL A 91 -14.51 -8.60 2.46
C VAL A 91 -14.39 -9.39 1.17
N THR A 92 -14.45 -8.69 0.05
CA THR A 92 -14.24 -9.28 -1.28
C THR A 92 -12.97 -8.71 -1.88
N THR A 93 -12.07 -9.61 -2.27
CA THR A 93 -10.85 -9.24 -2.99
C THR A 93 -10.88 -9.83 -4.39
N GLN A 94 -10.52 -9.03 -5.39
CA GLN A 94 -10.36 -9.50 -6.77
C GLN A 94 -9.04 -9.01 -7.33
N VAL A 95 -8.25 -9.92 -7.89
CA VAL A 95 -6.99 -9.60 -8.58
C VAL A 95 -7.19 -9.95 -10.06
N GLY A 96 -7.30 -8.92 -10.89
CA GLY A 96 -7.41 -9.04 -12.33
C GLY A 96 -6.10 -8.69 -13.04
N PRO A 97 -6.09 -8.63 -14.38
CA PRO A 97 -4.90 -8.26 -15.14
C PRO A 97 -4.53 -6.77 -15.05
N GLN A 98 -5.50 -5.88 -14.85
CA GLN A 98 -5.30 -4.41 -14.87
C GLN A 98 -5.52 -3.75 -13.52
N GLU A 99 -6.16 -4.44 -12.59
CA GLU A 99 -6.46 -3.90 -11.26
C GLU A 99 -6.59 -4.99 -10.22
N ALA A 100 -6.23 -4.63 -8.99
CA ALA A 100 -6.58 -5.34 -7.78
C ALA A 100 -7.57 -4.50 -6.97
N THR A 101 -8.60 -5.13 -6.43
CA THR A 101 -9.64 -4.46 -5.65
C THR A 101 -9.86 -5.15 -4.32
N PHE A 102 -10.08 -4.35 -3.28
CA PHE A 102 -10.44 -4.78 -1.93
C PHE A 102 -11.72 -4.06 -1.51
N THR A 103 -12.78 -4.80 -1.21
CA THR A 103 -14.11 -4.27 -0.95
C THR A 103 -14.61 -4.68 0.44
N SER A 104 -15.10 -3.71 1.20
CA SER A 104 -15.83 -3.90 2.46
C SER A 104 -17.16 -3.16 2.38
N GLY A 105 -18.28 -3.89 2.47
CA GLY A 105 -19.61 -3.33 2.24
C GLY A 105 -19.70 -2.61 0.88
N ALA A 106 -20.07 -1.32 0.90
CA ALA A 106 -20.15 -0.48 -0.29
C ALA A 106 -18.85 0.26 -0.66
N LEU A 107 -17.77 0.09 0.11
CA LEU A 107 -16.50 0.80 -0.10
C LEU A 107 -15.45 -0.13 -0.74
N THR A 108 -14.87 0.32 -1.86
CA THR A 108 -13.81 -0.40 -2.57
C THR A 108 -12.54 0.44 -2.64
N ALA A 109 -11.42 -0.12 -2.20
CA ALA A 109 -10.08 0.34 -2.57
C ALA A 109 -9.63 -0.36 -3.85
N ARG A 110 -9.03 0.40 -4.77
CA ARG A 110 -8.58 -0.09 -6.07
C ARG A 110 -7.14 0.32 -6.30
N VAL A 111 -6.34 -0.64 -6.73
CA VAL A 111 -4.96 -0.46 -7.16
C VAL A 111 -4.88 -0.82 -8.63
N SER A 112 -4.48 0.14 -9.47
CA SER A 112 -4.16 -0.14 -10.86
C SER A 112 -2.88 -0.97 -10.93
N LEU A 113 -2.94 -2.06 -11.67
CA LEU A 113 -1.76 -2.87 -12.00
C LEU A 113 -1.19 -2.33 -13.30
N THR A 114 0.13 -2.24 -13.35
CA THR A 114 0.84 -1.81 -14.55
C THR A 114 0.93 -3.00 -15.51
N ASP A 115 0.80 -2.73 -16.82
CA ASP A 115 1.06 -3.71 -17.89
C ASP A 115 2.57 -4.02 -18.02
#